data_AF-A0A969XYL9-F1
#
_entry.id   AF-A0A969XYL9-F1
#
_cell.length_a   1.000
_cell.length_b   1.000
_cell.length_c   1.000
_cell.angle_alpha   90.00
_cell.angle_beta   90.00
_cell.angle_gamma   90.00
#
_symmetry.space_group_name_H-M   'P 1'
#
loop_
_entity.id
_entity.type
_entity.pdbx_description
1 polymer ?
#
loop_
_entity_poly.entity_id
_entity_poly.type
_entity_poly.pdbx_seq_one_letter_code
_entity_poly.pdbx_strand_id
1 'polypeptide(L)'
;MTVATTDRVDLFVPGRLCLFGEHSDWAAQYGLAKGYCLVIGTDQGLRATAAAADDFRIDTALPTVSDDLPSRHRSMRSAWNSSALREAAEDHGEFFRYCAGVAFVVKERFDVGGLDLRIHRMDLPLKKGVSSSAAVCVLVASAFDRVYDLGLFPHEIMELAYLGERQTGSRCGRMDQACFFGKTPVLLTFGAGDQIRVEPVFPSRAVSMLLVDLAGRKDTIRILSDLRQAYSDSPALQDALGAANERMVRRAYRALSAGDAEALGACMTEAQALFDRQVAPHSSEELASPLLHEVLALEAIQPHIHGGKGVGSQGDGTAQLVLREPSDAATVAGILQQRFPDMRCFGLSIVPAGTDPQSEPWTTTPAKSSAT
;
A
#
# COMPACT_ATOMS: atom_id res chain seq x y z
N MET A 1 -38.05 2.73 -21.54
CA MET A 1 -37.75 3.24 -20.19
C MET A 1 -36.64 4.27 -20.34
N THR A 2 -36.93 5.48 -19.86
CA THR A 2 -36.04 6.64 -19.85
C THR A 2 -34.73 6.28 -19.18
N VAL A 3 -33.61 6.48 -19.88
CA VAL A 3 -32.26 6.41 -19.33
C VAL A 3 -32.21 7.44 -18.21
N ALA A 4 -32.24 6.96 -16.96
CA ALA A 4 -31.98 7.80 -15.81
C ALA A 4 -30.59 8.42 -16.01
N THR A 5 -30.48 9.70 -15.70
CA THR A 5 -29.21 10.42 -15.59
C THR A 5 -28.19 9.51 -14.92
N THR A 6 -27.10 9.20 -15.63
CA THR A 6 -26.07 8.29 -15.15
C THR A 6 -25.38 8.97 -13.98
N ASP A 7 -25.85 8.70 -12.75
CA ASP A 7 -25.23 9.21 -11.54
C ASP A 7 -23.81 8.67 -11.49
N ARG A 8 -22.86 9.54 -11.82
CA ARG A 8 -21.44 9.24 -11.76
C ARG A 8 -21.01 9.31 -10.31
N VAL A 9 -20.28 8.29 -9.87
CA VAL A 9 -19.68 8.26 -8.54
C VAL A 9 -18.21 8.61 -8.63
N ASP A 10 -17.77 9.55 -7.80
CA ASP A 10 -16.36 9.88 -7.62
C ASP A 10 -15.74 8.98 -6.55
N LEU A 11 -14.56 8.44 -6.87
CA LEU A 11 -13.84 7.48 -6.05
C LEU A 11 -12.39 7.95 -5.86
N PHE A 12 -11.89 7.73 -4.65
CA PHE A 12 -10.47 7.81 -4.34
C PHE A 12 -10.04 6.56 -3.59
N VAL A 13 -8.98 5.89 -4.07
CA VAL A 13 -8.35 4.76 -3.39
C VAL A 13 -6.86 5.06 -3.23
N PRO A 14 -6.34 5.20 -2.00
CA PRO A 14 -4.94 5.48 -1.80
C PRO A 14 -4.07 4.24 -2.00
N GLY A 15 -2.76 4.45 -1.99
CA GLY A 15 -1.80 3.37 -1.81
C GLY A 15 -1.84 2.88 -0.37
N ARG A 16 -1.05 1.85 -0.05
CA ARG A 16 -0.90 1.34 1.32
C ARG A 16 0.55 1.44 1.77
N LEU A 17 0.73 1.87 3.01
CA LEU A 17 1.96 1.76 3.76
C LEU A 17 1.85 0.69 4.85
N CYS A 18 2.93 -0.10 5.04
CA CYS A 18 3.05 -1.01 6.17
C CYS A 18 3.80 -0.25 7.25
N LEU A 19 3.14 0.11 8.34
CA LEU A 19 3.81 0.71 9.49
C LEU A 19 4.63 -0.38 10.20
N PHE A 20 4.03 -1.55 10.42
CA PHE A 20 4.67 -2.70 11.03
C PHE A 20 4.10 -4.01 10.51
N GLY A 21 4.94 -5.04 10.49
CA GLY A 21 4.49 -6.42 10.33
C GLY A 21 4.61 -6.98 8.92
N GLU A 22 5.56 -6.44 8.17
CA GLU A 22 5.91 -6.92 6.84
C GLU A 22 6.06 -8.44 6.81
N HIS A 23 5.62 -9.06 5.72
CA HIS A 23 5.71 -10.50 5.45
C HIS A 23 4.86 -11.44 6.34
N SER A 24 4.25 -10.92 7.41
CA SER A 24 3.47 -11.77 8.32
C SER A 24 2.16 -12.28 7.70
N ASP A 25 1.65 -11.62 6.67
CA ASP A 25 0.41 -11.96 5.96
C ASP A 25 0.50 -13.27 5.17
N TRP A 26 1.61 -13.50 4.46
CA TRP A 26 1.87 -14.78 3.82
C TRP A 26 2.44 -15.81 4.79
N ALA A 27 3.20 -15.40 5.81
CA ALA A 27 3.75 -16.31 6.81
C ALA A 27 2.63 -17.03 7.60
N ALA A 28 1.53 -16.32 7.88
CA ALA A 28 0.35 -16.88 8.54
C ALA A 28 -0.28 -18.05 7.76
N GLN A 29 -0.11 -18.10 6.44
CA GLN A 29 -0.68 -19.16 5.59
C GLN A 29 -0.06 -20.54 5.85
N TYR A 30 1.14 -20.58 6.43
CA TYR A 30 1.79 -21.83 6.84
C TYR A 30 1.20 -22.41 8.13
N GLY A 31 0.34 -21.67 8.85
CA GLY A 31 -0.35 -22.15 10.04
C GLY A 31 0.52 -22.32 11.30
N LEU A 32 1.78 -21.88 11.26
CA LEU A 32 2.71 -21.97 12.40
C LEU A 32 2.45 -20.89 13.46
N ALA A 33 2.02 -19.71 13.03
CA ALA A 33 1.65 -18.58 13.88
C ALA A 33 0.62 -17.70 13.18
N LYS A 34 -0.05 -16.83 13.93
CA LYS A 34 -0.85 -15.74 13.36
C LYS A 34 0.08 -14.65 12.82
N GLY A 35 -0.34 -14.00 11.76
CA GLY A 35 0.34 -12.80 11.24
C GLY A 35 -0.34 -11.54 11.72
N TYR A 36 0.44 -10.49 12.01
CA TYR A 36 -0.09 -9.19 12.41
C TYR A 36 0.56 -8.08 11.58
N CYS A 37 -0.27 -7.23 10.97
CA CYS A 37 0.18 -6.03 10.26
C CYS A 37 -0.54 -4.79 10.78
N LEU A 38 0.19 -3.71 11.01
CA LEU A 38 -0.35 -2.38 11.21
C LEU A 38 -0.12 -1.58 9.93
N VAL A 39 -1.19 -1.17 9.25
CA VAL A 39 -1.12 -0.54 7.93
C VAL A 39 -1.96 0.73 7.88
N ILE A 40 -1.65 1.62 6.94
CA ILE A 40 -2.40 2.85 6.68
C ILE A 40 -2.36 3.18 5.19
N GLY A 41 -3.37 3.89 4.68
CA GLY A 41 -3.33 4.46 3.34
C GLY A 41 -2.44 5.68 3.22
N THR A 42 -1.86 5.87 2.03
CA THR A 42 -1.04 7.05 1.69
C THR A 42 -1.91 8.26 1.30
N ASP A 43 -1.31 9.44 1.13
CA ASP A 43 -2.01 10.61 0.54
C ASP A 43 -2.21 10.48 -0.96
N GLN A 44 -1.31 9.73 -1.60
CA GLN A 44 -1.32 9.44 -3.02
C GLN A 44 -2.19 8.22 -3.31
N GLY A 45 -2.84 8.19 -4.47
CA GLY A 45 -3.83 7.20 -4.84
C GLY A 45 -4.31 7.27 -6.29
N LEU A 46 -5.41 6.58 -6.52
CA LEU A 46 -6.17 6.56 -7.75
C LEU A 46 -7.41 7.44 -7.57
N ARG A 47 -7.64 8.37 -8.49
CA ARG A 47 -8.89 9.12 -8.58
C ARG A 47 -9.63 8.71 -9.84
N ALA A 48 -10.88 8.31 -9.67
CA ALA A 48 -11.69 7.82 -10.77
C ALA A 48 -13.14 8.24 -10.66
N THR A 49 -13.82 8.22 -11.79
CA THR A 49 -15.27 8.36 -11.89
C THR A 49 -15.85 7.06 -12.43
N ALA A 50 -16.92 6.55 -11.85
CA ALA A 50 -17.57 5.33 -12.31
C ALA A 50 -19.07 5.56 -12.59
N ALA A 51 -19.61 4.77 -13.52
CA ALA A 51 -21.04 4.73 -13.84
C ALA A 51 -21.47 3.31 -14.25
N ALA A 52 -22.76 3.02 -14.14
CA ALA A 52 -23.33 1.80 -14.68
C ALA A 52 -23.22 1.77 -16.21
N ALA A 53 -22.97 0.59 -16.77
CA ALA A 53 -22.86 0.37 -18.20
C ALA A 53 -23.32 -1.05 -18.58
N ASP A 54 -23.55 -1.31 -19.87
CA ASP A 54 -23.90 -2.66 -20.35
C ASP A 54 -22.68 -3.61 -20.38
N ASP A 55 -21.49 -3.05 -20.57
CA ASP A 55 -20.21 -3.77 -20.68
C ASP A 55 -19.24 -3.34 -19.57
N PHE A 56 -18.15 -4.08 -19.39
CA PHE A 56 -17.03 -3.61 -18.56
C PHE A 56 -16.07 -2.75 -19.40
N ARG A 57 -15.84 -1.52 -18.96
CA ARG A 57 -14.94 -0.55 -19.60
C ARG A 57 -14.08 0.11 -18.54
N ILE A 58 -12.80 0.20 -18.83
CA ILE A 58 -11.87 0.97 -18.02
C ILE A 58 -10.96 1.80 -18.90
N ASP A 59 -10.85 3.08 -18.57
CA ASP A 59 -10.04 4.06 -19.29
C ASP A 59 -9.12 4.79 -18.32
N THR A 60 -7.87 5.00 -18.72
CA THR A 60 -6.91 5.81 -17.97
C THR A 60 -6.16 6.78 -18.87
N ALA A 61 -6.04 8.02 -18.40
CA ALA A 61 -5.09 8.98 -18.94
C ALA A 61 -3.82 8.91 -18.08
N LEU A 62 -2.81 8.12 -18.50
CA LEU A 62 -1.55 8.07 -17.77
C LEU A 62 -0.79 9.39 -17.99
N PRO A 63 -0.32 10.07 -16.93
CA PRO A 63 0.68 11.12 -17.08
C PRO A 63 1.96 10.50 -17.66
N THR A 64 2.50 11.13 -18.70
CA THR A 64 3.81 10.81 -19.26
C THR A 64 4.90 11.23 -18.27
N VAL A 65 5.99 10.46 -18.20
CA VAL A 65 7.15 10.73 -17.31
C VAL A 65 7.95 11.96 -17.78
N SER A 66 7.52 12.62 -18.87
CA SER A 66 8.08 13.88 -19.38
C SER A 66 6.92 14.72 -19.92
N ASP A 67 6.92 16.02 -19.60
CA ASP A 67 5.89 16.99 -19.97
C ASP A 67 5.77 17.20 -21.51
N ASP A 68 6.67 16.62 -22.30
CA ASP A 68 6.78 16.81 -23.76
C ASP A 68 6.20 15.66 -24.60
N LEU A 69 5.65 14.60 -23.99
CA LEU A 69 5.02 13.50 -24.71
C LEU A 69 3.51 13.45 -24.44
N PRO A 70 2.66 13.17 -25.45
CA PRO A 70 1.22 13.04 -25.24
C PRO A 70 0.94 11.92 -24.24
N SER A 71 0.04 12.19 -23.29
CA SER A 71 -0.44 11.23 -22.28
C SER A 71 -0.79 9.89 -22.94
N ARG A 72 -0.19 8.79 -22.45
CA ARG A 72 -0.51 7.45 -22.96
C ARG A 72 -1.90 7.05 -22.45
N HIS A 73 -2.90 7.22 -23.31
CA HIS A 73 -4.23 6.69 -23.06
C HIS A 73 -4.18 5.16 -23.13
N ARG A 74 -4.70 4.49 -22.10
CA ARG A 74 -4.95 3.04 -22.14
C ARG A 74 -6.41 2.80 -21.82
N SER A 75 -6.99 1.88 -22.56
CA SER A 75 -8.41 1.55 -22.45
C SER A 75 -8.60 0.05 -22.62
N MET A 76 -9.53 -0.52 -21.87
CA MET A 76 -10.02 -1.89 -22.01
C MET A 76 -11.54 -1.84 -22.17
N ARG A 77 -12.07 -2.71 -23.01
CA ARG A 77 -13.49 -3.06 -23.03
C ARG A 77 -13.61 -4.58 -23.08
N SER A 78 -14.43 -5.14 -22.20
CA SER A 78 -14.81 -6.54 -22.22
C SER A 78 -16.33 -6.66 -22.14
N ALA A 79 -16.88 -7.63 -22.86
CA ALA A 79 -18.30 -7.93 -22.77
C ALA A 79 -18.63 -8.38 -21.33
N TRP A 80 -19.80 -7.96 -20.82
CA TRP A 80 -20.22 -8.30 -19.44
C TRP A 80 -20.69 -9.76 -19.32
N ASN A 81 -19.77 -10.71 -19.47
CA ASN A 81 -19.98 -12.13 -19.27
C ASN A 81 -18.74 -12.82 -18.69
N SER A 82 -18.96 -13.93 -18.01
CA SER A 82 -17.94 -14.62 -17.23
C SER A 82 -16.76 -15.14 -18.08
N SER A 83 -16.99 -15.59 -19.31
CA SER A 83 -15.90 -16.10 -20.15
C SER A 83 -14.98 -14.98 -20.63
N ALA A 84 -15.54 -13.87 -21.12
CA ALA A 84 -14.75 -12.74 -21.63
C ALA A 84 -13.98 -12.01 -20.51
N LEU A 85 -14.56 -11.88 -19.32
CA LEU A 85 -13.88 -11.29 -18.17
C LEU A 85 -12.75 -12.19 -17.65
N ARG A 86 -12.97 -13.52 -17.61
CA ARG A 86 -11.93 -14.48 -17.22
C ARG A 86 -10.77 -14.49 -18.19
N GLU A 87 -11.04 -14.54 -19.49
CA GLU A 87 -10.01 -14.51 -20.54
C GLU A 87 -9.12 -13.26 -20.39
N ALA A 88 -9.73 -12.09 -20.20
CA ALA A 88 -8.99 -10.84 -19.99
C ALA A 88 -8.20 -10.82 -18.65
N ALA A 89 -8.68 -11.51 -17.60
CA ALA A 89 -7.95 -11.63 -16.34
C ALA A 89 -6.72 -12.56 -16.46
N GLU A 90 -6.82 -13.60 -17.29
CA GLU A 90 -5.76 -14.58 -17.52
C GLU A 90 -4.70 -14.07 -18.52
N ASP A 91 -5.03 -13.13 -19.40
CA ASP A 91 -4.09 -12.53 -20.35
C ASP A 91 -2.99 -11.71 -19.65
N HIS A 92 -1.74 -12.17 -19.77
CA HIS A 92 -0.56 -11.49 -19.23
C HIS A 92 -0.14 -10.24 -20.03
N GLY A 93 -0.62 -10.09 -21.27
CA GLY A 93 -0.45 -8.90 -22.10
C GLY A 93 -1.43 -7.78 -21.78
N GLU A 94 -2.55 -8.09 -21.13
CA GLU A 94 -3.58 -7.12 -20.77
C GLU A 94 -3.15 -6.28 -19.55
N PHE A 95 -3.09 -4.97 -19.76
CA PHE A 95 -2.70 -4.00 -18.73
C PHE A 95 -3.70 -3.96 -17.57
N PHE A 96 -4.99 -4.12 -17.88
CA PHE A 96 -6.09 -4.06 -16.92
C PHE A 96 -6.59 -5.43 -16.43
N ARG A 97 -5.76 -6.48 -16.56
CA ARG A 97 -6.14 -7.85 -16.16
C ARG A 97 -6.61 -7.96 -14.71
N TYR A 98 -6.02 -7.18 -13.79
CA TYR A 98 -6.46 -7.10 -12.39
C TYR A 98 -7.90 -6.58 -12.26
N CYS A 99 -8.26 -5.59 -13.09
CA CYS A 99 -9.59 -5.00 -13.12
C CYS A 99 -10.60 -6.01 -13.67
N ALA A 100 -10.23 -6.70 -14.76
CA ALA A 100 -11.04 -7.80 -15.32
C ALA A 100 -11.25 -8.94 -14.32
N GLY A 101 -10.23 -9.28 -13.52
CA GLY A 101 -10.34 -10.28 -12.46
C GLY A 101 -11.37 -9.92 -11.40
N VAL A 102 -11.38 -8.67 -10.93
CA VAL A 102 -12.40 -8.19 -9.96
C VAL A 102 -13.79 -8.16 -10.60
N ALA A 103 -13.89 -7.64 -11.82
CA ALA A 103 -15.13 -7.62 -12.59
C ALA A 103 -15.72 -9.04 -12.77
N PHE A 104 -14.89 -10.03 -13.09
CA PHE A 104 -15.28 -11.44 -13.16
C PHE A 104 -15.86 -11.92 -11.83
N VAL A 105 -15.18 -11.68 -10.70
CA VAL A 105 -15.66 -12.12 -9.37
C VAL A 105 -16.98 -11.44 -9.01
N VAL A 106 -17.15 -10.16 -9.33
CA VAL A 106 -18.42 -9.44 -9.12
C VAL A 106 -19.53 -10.05 -9.97
N LYS A 107 -19.28 -10.31 -11.27
CA LYS A 107 -20.25 -10.93 -12.19
C LYS A 107 -20.75 -12.30 -11.73
N GLU A 108 -19.89 -13.07 -11.08
CA GLU A 108 -20.24 -14.40 -10.53
C GLU A 108 -21.02 -14.32 -9.22
N ARG A 109 -20.84 -13.24 -8.43
CA ARG A 109 -21.42 -13.11 -7.09
C ARG A 109 -22.69 -12.26 -7.05
N PHE A 110 -22.84 -11.31 -7.97
CA PHE A 110 -23.93 -10.33 -7.96
C PHE A 110 -24.64 -10.27 -9.31
N ASP A 111 -25.95 -10.05 -9.26
CA ASP A 111 -26.78 -9.84 -10.46
C ASP A 111 -26.85 -8.33 -10.78
N VAL A 112 -25.76 -7.82 -11.34
CA VAL A 112 -25.58 -6.41 -11.72
C VAL A 112 -25.11 -6.27 -13.17
N GLY A 113 -25.20 -5.06 -13.73
CA GLY A 113 -24.66 -4.72 -15.04
C GLY A 113 -23.13 -4.50 -15.04
N GLY A 114 -22.60 -4.09 -16.19
CA GLY A 114 -21.20 -3.72 -16.36
C GLY A 114 -20.84 -2.37 -15.70
N LEU A 115 -19.64 -1.87 -15.99
CA LEU A 115 -19.10 -0.68 -15.34
C LEU A 115 -18.32 0.14 -16.35
N ASP A 116 -18.57 1.46 -16.40
CA ASP A 116 -17.72 2.43 -17.08
C ASP A 116 -16.86 3.15 -16.04
N LEU A 117 -15.57 2.81 -15.96
CA LEU A 117 -14.63 3.34 -14.97
C LEU A 117 -13.53 4.18 -15.65
N ARG A 118 -13.45 5.45 -15.31
CA ARG A 118 -12.40 6.35 -15.82
C ARG A 118 -11.46 6.80 -14.71
N ILE A 119 -10.20 6.35 -14.77
CA ILE A 119 -9.11 6.80 -13.90
C ILE A 119 -8.51 8.06 -14.51
N HIS A 120 -8.68 9.21 -13.84
CA HIS A 120 -8.23 10.50 -14.35
C HIS A 120 -6.96 11.03 -13.65
N ARG A 121 -6.58 10.47 -12.49
CA ARG A 121 -5.32 10.77 -11.82
C ARG A 121 -4.75 9.54 -11.12
N MET A 122 -3.44 9.35 -11.25
CA MET A 122 -2.66 8.33 -10.55
C MET A 122 -1.35 8.98 -10.09
N ASP A 123 -1.26 9.28 -8.80
CA ASP A 123 -0.06 9.87 -8.18
C ASP A 123 0.65 8.89 -7.23
N LEU A 124 0.24 7.62 -7.24
CA LEU A 124 0.95 6.54 -6.56
C LEU A 124 2.40 6.43 -7.07
N PRO A 125 3.42 6.41 -6.19
CA PRO A 125 4.78 6.10 -6.60
C PRO A 125 4.85 4.64 -7.10
N LEU A 126 4.77 4.48 -8.42
CA LEU A 126 4.79 3.17 -9.08
C LEU A 126 6.08 2.41 -8.72
N LYS A 127 5.94 1.11 -8.42
CA LYS A 127 7.03 0.11 -8.20
C LYS A 127 7.80 0.16 -6.87
N LYS A 128 7.31 0.84 -5.82
CA LYS A 128 8.06 0.98 -4.54
C LYS A 128 7.36 0.44 -3.28
N GLY A 129 6.53 -0.58 -3.42
CA GLY A 129 5.92 -1.26 -2.26
C GLY A 129 4.65 -0.59 -1.69
N VAL A 130 4.01 0.28 -2.46
CA VAL A 130 2.74 0.98 -2.12
C VAL A 130 1.47 0.30 -2.66
N SER A 131 1.58 -0.97 -3.08
CA SER A 131 0.43 -1.84 -3.43
C SER A 131 -0.46 -1.37 -4.59
N SER A 132 0.15 -1.07 -5.73
CA SER A 132 -0.54 -0.51 -6.90
C SER A 132 -1.58 -1.45 -7.54
N SER A 133 -1.35 -2.77 -7.53
CA SER A 133 -2.33 -3.76 -8.02
C SER A 133 -3.55 -3.84 -7.09
N ALA A 134 -3.33 -3.93 -5.79
CA ALA A 134 -4.43 -3.97 -4.84
C ALA A 134 -5.25 -2.68 -4.84
N ALA A 135 -4.63 -1.51 -4.97
CA ALA A 135 -5.34 -0.24 -5.08
C ALA A 135 -6.30 -0.21 -6.28
N VAL A 136 -5.88 -0.73 -7.45
CA VAL A 136 -6.78 -0.80 -8.61
C VAL A 136 -7.88 -1.85 -8.43
N CYS A 137 -7.59 -2.99 -7.79
CA CYS A 137 -8.59 -3.99 -7.46
C CYS A 137 -9.66 -3.43 -6.50
N VAL A 138 -9.24 -2.75 -5.44
CA VAL A 138 -10.12 -2.10 -4.47
C VAL A 138 -10.93 -0.99 -5.13
N LEU A 139 -10.33 -0.24 -6.06
CA LEU A 139 -11.04 0.78 -6.83
C LEU A 139 -12.21 0.18 -7.63
N VAL A 140 -11.97 -0.92 -8.35
CA VAL A 140 -13.01 -1.58 -9.14
C VAL A 140 -14.10 -2.16 -8.23
N ALA A 141 -13.73 -2.84 -7.13
CA ALA A 141 -14.69 -3.39 -6.18
C ALA A 141 -15.56 -2.27 -5.54
N SER A 142 -14.93 -1.17 -5.11
CA SER A 142 -15.62 -0.02 -4.54
C SER A 142 -16.50 0.70 -5.56
N ALA A 143 -16.09 0.72 -6.83
CA ALA A 143 -16.90 1.29 -7.90
C ALA A 143 -18.19 0.49 -8.12
N PHE A 144 -18.10 -0.84 -8.18
CA PHE A 144 -19.30 -1.69 -8.27
C PHE A 144 -20.22 -1.51 -7.07
N ASP A 145 -19.68 -1.53 -5.85
CA ASP A 145 -20.46 -1.31 -4.64
C ASP A 145 -21.23 0.01 -4.66
N ARG A 146 -20.56 1.11 -5.02
CA ARG A 146 -21.19 2.44 -5.04
C ARG A 146 -22.14 2.68 -6.22
N VAL A 147 -21.83 2.15 -7.40
CA VAL A 147 -22.67 2.32 -8.60
C VAL A 147 -23.97 1.51 -8.48
N TYR A 148 -23.90 0.33 -7.87
CA TYR A 148 -25.03 -0.59 -7.77
C TYR A 148 -25.66 -0.64 -6.36
N ASP A 149 -25.17 0.18 -5.43
CA ASP A 149 -25.63 0.23 -4.03
C ASP A 149 -25.69 -1.16 -3.37
N LEU A 150 -24.61 -1.93 -3.51
CA LEU A 150 -24.55 -3.32 -3.02
C LEU A 150 -24.55 -3.41 -1.49
N GLY A 151 -24.17 -2.33 -0.81
CA GLY A 151 -24.18 -2.24 0.66
C GLY A 151 -23.12 -3.14 1.32
N LEU A 152 -21.99 -3.37 0.65
CA LEU A 152 -20.96 -4.28 1.12
C LEU A 152 -20.21 -3.73 2.32
N PHE A 153 -19.92 -4.60 3.29
CA PHE A 153 -19.04 -4.28 4.39
C PHE A 153 -17.58 -4.16 3.90
N PRO A 154 -16.71 -3.40 4.61
CA PRO A 154 -15.31 -3.22 4.22
C PRO A 154 -14.52 -4.51 3.93
N HIS A 155 -14.76 -5.55 4.73
CA HIS A 155 -14.10 -6.84 4.56
C HIS A 155 -14.55 -7.58 3.29
N GLU A 156 -15.80 -7.37 2.83
CA GLU A 156 -16.32 -7.94 1.59
C GLU A 156 -15.71 -7.24 0.37
N ILE A 157 -15.54 -5.91 0.41
CA ILE A 157 -14.82 -5.16 -0.63
C ILE A 157 -13.38 -5.66 -0.76
N MET A 158 -12.69 -5.80 0.38
CA MET A 158 -11.33 -6.35 0.41
C MET A 158 -11.29 -7.79 -0.13
N GLU A 159 -12.29 -8.60 0.17
CA GLU A 159 -12.38 -9.97 -0.33
C GLU A 159 -12.56 -10.00 -1.85
N LEU A 160 -13.46 -9.19 -2.42
CA LEU A 160 -13.65 -9.09 -3.87
C LEU A 160 -12.36 -8.66 -4.57
N ALA A 161 -11.68 -7.64 -4.04
CA ALA A 161 -10.41 -7.17 -4.57
C ALA A 161 -9.33 -8.26 -4.52
N TYR A 162 -9.22 -8.98 -3.40
CA TYR A 162 -8.26 -10.08 -3.22
C TYR A 162 -8.55 -11.25 -4.18
N LEU A 163 -9.80 -11.68 -4.28
CA LEU A 163 -10.18 -12.79 -5.15
C LEU A 163 -10.03 -12.45 -6.63
N GLY A 164 -10.32 -11.20 -7.00
CA GLY A 164 -10.10 -10.70 -8.35
C GLY A 164 -8.62 -10.68 -8.71
N GLU A 165 -7.76 -10.20 -7.80
CA GLU A 165 -6.31 -10.23 -8.00
C GLU A 165 -5.77 -11.65 -8.15
N ARG A 166 -6.34 -12.63 -7.44
CA ARG A 166 -5.96 -14.04 -7.58
C ARG A 166 -6.32 -14.66 -8.93
N GLN A 167 -7.31 -14.12 -9.65
CA GLN A 167 -7.64 -14.62 -10.99
C GLN A 167 -6.47 -14.40 -11.98
N THR A 168 -5.59 -13.45 -11.71
CA THR A 168 -4.45 -13.14 -12.58
C THR A 168 -3.21 -14.00 -12.30
N GLY A 169 -3.34 -15.01 -11.43
CA GLY A 169 -2.22 -15.83 -10.94
C GLY A 169 -1.32 -15.13 -9.90
N SER A 170 -1.73 -13.96 -9.38
CA SER A 170 -0.99 -13.25 -8.34
C SER A 170 -0.91 -14.07 -7.05
N ARG A 171 0.26 -14.05 -6.40
CA ARG A 171 0.52 -14.67 -5.09
C ARG A 171 0.61 -13.64 -3.96
N CYS A 172 0.05 -12.45 -4.19
CA CYS A 172 -0.02 -11.38 -3.19
C CYS A 172 -0.81 -11.86 -1.96
N GLY A 173 -0.41 -11.37 -0.79
CA GLY A 173 -1.16 -11.61 0.44
C GLY A 173 -2.37 -10.71 0.57
N ARG A 174 -3.09 -10.84 1.68
CA ARG A 174 -4.35 -10.11 1.97
C ARG A 174 -4.13 -8.74 2.62
N MET A 175 -2.89 -8.37 2.92
CA MET A 175 -2.56 -7.08 3.55
C MET A 175 -2.89 -5.91 2.64
N ASP A 176 -2.67 -6.06 1.34
CA ASP A 176 -2.62 -4.94 0.41
C ASP A 176 -3.99 -4.29 0.13
N GLN A 177 -5.07 -5.07 0.24
CA GLN A 177 -6.43 -4.58 0.04
C GLN A 177 -6.89 -3.64 1.18
N ALA A 178 -6.14 -3.57 2.29
CA ALA A 178 -6.43 -2.63 3.38
C ALA A 178 -6.25 -1.16 2.98
N CYS A 179 -5.73 -0.85 1.79
CA CYS A 179 -5.80 0.49 1.21
C CYS A 179 -7.23 1.04 1.16
N PHE A 180 -8.27 0.19 1.17
CA PHE A 180 -9.67 0.58 1.32
C PHE A 180 -9.93 1.52 2.51
N PHE A 181 -9.25 1.32 3.65
CA PHE A 181 -9.48 2.11 4.86
C PHE A 181 -8.92 3.54 4.81
N GLY A 182 -8.25 3.88 3.71
CA GLY A 182 -7.71 5.20 3.49
C GLY A 182 -6.80 5.65 4.62
N LYS A 183 -7.05 6.84 5.16
CA LYS A 183 -6.24 7.43 6.22
C LYS A 183 -6.48 6.86 7.62
N THR A 184 -7.38 5.89 7.76
CA THR A 184 -7.57 5.20 9.03
C THR A 184 -6.54 4.08 9.13
N PRO A 185 -5.59 4.12 10.08
CA PRO A 185 -4.72 2.98 10.31
C PRO A 185 -5.55 1.79 10.75
N VAL A 186 -5.16 0.59 10.33
CA VAL A 186 -5.84 -0.65 10.70
C VAL A 186 -4.83 -1.70 11.15
N LEU A 187 -5.17 -2.38 12.24
CA LEU A 187 -4.53 -3.62 12.65
C LEU A 187 -5.22 -4.77 11.91
N LEU A 188 -4.44 -5.49 11.12
CA LEU A 188 -4.84 -6.73 10.45
C LEU A 188 -4.27 -7.91 11.23
N THR A 189 -5.13 -8.88 11.55
CA THR A 189 -4.71 -10.18 12.07
C THR A 189 -5.06 -11.26 11.05
N PHE A 190 -4.06 -12.02 10.63
CA PHE A 190 -4.19 -13.15 9.71
C PHE A 190 -4.19 -14.45 10.53
N GLY A 191 -5.30 -15.19 10.44
CA GLY A 191 -5.50 -16.47 11.10
C GLY A 191 -5.45 -17.66 10.15
N ALA A 192 -5.70 -18.85 10.70
CA ALA A 192 -5.81 -20.08 9.91
C ALA A 192 -6.99 -20.00 8.92
N GLY A 193 -6.84 -20.64 7.76
CA GLY A 193 -7.91 -20.76 6.76
C GLY A 193 -8.30 -19.42 6.12
N ASP A 194 -7.32 -18.57 5.78
CA ASP A 194 -7.51 -17.25 5.18
C ASP A 194 -8.30 -16.23 6.02
N GLN A 195 -8.60 -16.52 7.29
CA GLN A 195 -9.34 -15.59 8.14
C GLN A 195 -8.57 -14.28 8.34
N ILE A 196 -9.26 -13.16 8.13
CA ILE A 196 -8.74 -11.82 8.39
C ILE A 196 -9.64 -11.12 9.41
N ARG A 197 -9.03 -10.57 10.46
CA ARG A 197 -9.69 -9.65 11.38
C ARG A 197 -9.10 -8.26 11.15
N VAL A 198 -9.98 -7.28 11.01
CA VAL A 198 -9.61 -5.88 10.81
C VAL A 198 -10.06 -5.08 12.02
N GLU A 199 -9.15 -4.30 12.58
CA GLU A 199 -9.40 -3.44 13.74
C GLU A 199 -8.90 -2.02 13.42
N PRO A 200 -9.80 -1.08 13.11
CA PRO A 200 -9.44 0.32 12.95
C PRO A 200 -8.77 0.90 14.20
N VAL A 201 -7.77 1.74 13.98
CA VAL A 201 -7.02 2.43 15.02
C VAL A 201 -7.33 3.92 14.91
N PHE A 202 -7.70 4.53 16.03
CA PHE A 202 -8.00 5.96 16.10
C PHE A 202 -7.01 6.60 17.08
N PRO A 203 -5.91 7.20 16.58
CA PRO A 203 -4.94 7.88 17.42
C PRO A 203 -5.58 9.02 18.21
N SER A 204 -5.19 9.16 19.47
CA SER A 204 -5.61 10.29 20.32
C SER A 204 -4.86 11.59 20.01
N ARG A 205 -3.69 11.51 19.38
CA ARG A 205 -2.89 12.65 18.90
C ARG A 205 -2.33 12.34 17.53
N ALA A 206 -2.03 13.39 16.76
CA ALA A 206 -1.40 13.25 15.47
C ALA A 206 0.03 12.72 15.59
N VAL A 207 0.45 11.92 14.61
CA VAL A 207 1.83 11.46 14.44
C VAL A 207 2.28 11.85 13.03
N SER A 208 3.32 12.66 12.95
CA SER A 208 3.91 13.11 11.68
C SER A 208 5.06 12.20 11.29
N MET A 209 5.04 11.77 10.02
CA MET A 209 6.02 10.87 9.47
C MET A 209 6.56 11.39 8.14
N LEU A 210 7.75 10.93 7.79
CA LEU A 210 8.38 11.16 6.50
C LEU A 210 8.68 9.82 5.84
N LEU A 211 8.17 9.63 4.63
CA LEU A 211 8.54 8.51 3.76
C LEU A 211 9.68 8.95 2.85
N VAL A 212 10.70 8.12 2.74
CA VAL A 212 11.90 8.38 1.94
C VAL A 212 12.01 7.29 0.90
N ASP A 213 11.79 7.66 -0.35
CA ASP A 213 12.17 6.84 -1.49
C ASP A 213 13.69 6.86 -1.61
N LEU A 214 14.31 5.72 -1.33
CA LEU A 214 15.77 5.57 -1.25
C LEU A 214 16.45 5.62 -2.62
N ALA A 215 15.68 5.60 -3.71
CA ALA A 215 16.19 5.53 -5.09
C ALA A 215 17.15 4.35 -5.36
N GLY A 216 17.15 3.34 -4.49
CA GLY A 216 17.93 2.13 -4.66
C GLY A 216 17.22 1.07 -5.50
N ARG A 217 17.79 -0.13 -5.49
CA ARG A 217 17.29 -1.29 -6.23
C ARG A 217 17.10 -2.46 -5.29
N LYS A 218 16.08 -3.27 -5.57
CA LYS A 218 15.82 -4.55 -4.93
C LYS A 218 14.98 -5.43 -5.84
N ASP A 219 15.17 -6.73 -5.76
CA ASP A 219 14.31 -7.73 -6.37
C ASP A 219 13.30 -8.26 -5.33
N THR A 220 12.09 -7.73 -5.39
CA THR A 220 11.00 -8.13 -4.48
C THR A 220 10.56 -9.58 -4.72
N ILE A 221 10.67 -10.09 -5.96
CA ILE A 221 10.28 -11.46 -6.29
C ILE A 221 11.29 -12.41 -5.65
N ARG A 222 12.59 -12.11 -5.75
CA ARG A 222 13.65 -12.88 -5.11
C ARG A 222 13.54 -12.87 -3.60
N ILE A 223 13.37 -11.69 -2.97
CA ILE A 223 13.17 -11.58 -1.51
C ILE A 223 12.02 -12.49 -1.06
N LEU A 224 10.86 -12.42 -1.72
CA LEU A 224 9.71 -13.24 -1.34
C LEU A 224 9.97 -14.73 -1.56
N SER A 225 10.67 -15.11 -2.62
CA SER A 225 11.04 -16.50 -2.91
C SER A 225 11.95 -17.06 -1.83
N ASP A 226 13.04 -16.34 -1.52
CA ASP A 226 14.05 -16.76 -0.55
C ASP A 226 13.45 -16.91 0.86
N LEU A 227 12.66 -15.92 1.30
CA LEU A 227 12.01 -15.95 2.61
C LEU A 227 11.00 -17.10 2.72
N ARG A 228 10.17 -17.33 1.69
CA ARG A 228 9.19 -18.43 1.69
C ARG A 228 9.85 -19.80 1.68
N GLN A 229 10.99 -19.94 0.99
CA GLN A 229 11.76 -21.17 0.98
C GLN A 229 12.39 -21.44 2.35
N ALA A 230 12.91 -20.42 3.02
CA ALA A 230 13.55 -20.56 4.33
C ALA A 230 12.57 -20.70 5.50
N TYR A 231 11.31 -20.27 5.34
CA TYR A 231 10.36 -20.10 6.46
C TYR A 231 10.12 -21.38 7.28
N SER A 232 9.91 -22.52 6.61
CA SER A 232 9.62 -23.79 7.29
C SER A 232 10.80 -24.31 8.12
N ASP A 233 12.03 -23.93 7.76
CA ASP A 233 13.26 -24.51 8.32
C ASP A 233 14.03 -23.55 9.24
N SER A 234 13.57 -22.29 9.38
CA SER A 234 14.23 -21.26 10.19
C SER A 234 13.39 -20.84 11.41
N PRO A 235 13.68 -21.38 12.61
CA PRO A 235 13.02 -20.95 13.85
C PRO A 235 13.18 -19.44 14.12
N ALA A 236 14.31 -18.86 13.71
CA ALA A 236 14.54 -17.42 13.85
C ALA A 236 13.58 -16.61 12.98
N LEU A 237 13.35 -17.03 11.73
CA LEU A 237 12.41 -16.39 10.82
C LEU A 237 10.95 -16.60 11.28
N GLN A 238 10.64 -17.78 11.83
CA GLN A 238 9.33 -18.09 12.42
C GLN A 238 9.03 -17.22 13.64
N ASP A 239 9.99 -17.01 14.55
CA ASP A 239 9.82 -16.08 15.67
C ASP A 239 9.67 -14.64 15.14
N ALA A 240 10.53 -14.22 14.21
CA ALA A 240 10.52 -12.88 13.63
C ALA A 240 9.17 -12.50 13.01
N LEU A 241 8.56 -13.41 12.24
CA LEU A 241 7.27 -13.20 11.55
C LEU A 241 6.06 -13.69 12.34
N GLY A 242 6.27 -14.33 13.51
CA GLY A 242 5.24 -14.86 14.39
C GLY A 242 5.22 -14.14 15.75
N ALA A 243 5.82 -14.75 16.77
CA ALA A 243 5.70 -14.26 18.14
C ALA A 243 6.39 -12.91 18.38
N ALA A 244 7.56 -12.66 17.77
CA ALA A 244 8.22 -11.36 17.83
C ALA A 244 7.46 -10.29 17.04
N ASN A 245 6.93 -10.64 15.86
CA ASN A 245 6.02 -9.79 15.10
C ASN A 245 4.82 -9.36 15.95
N GLU A 246 4.12 -10.30 16.61
CA GLU A 246 2.98 -10.00 17.46
C GLU A 246 3.35 -9.02 18.59
N ARG A 247 4.46 -9.29 19.30
CA ARG A 247 4.93 -8.41 20.38
C ARG A 247 5.21 -6.99 19.87
N MET A 248 5.88 -6.88 18.72
CA MET A 248 6.23 -5.59 18.11
C MET A 248 5.00 -4.82 17.65
N VAL A 249 4.11 -5.46 16.90
CA VAL A 249 2.90 -4.84 16.35
C VAL A 249 1.95 -4.41 17.47
N ARG A 250 1.82 -5.19 18.56
CA ARG A 250 1.00 -4.79 19.72
C ARG A 250 1.57 -3.58 20.45
N ARG A 251 2.89 -3.45 20.55
CA ARG A 251 3.54 -2.26 21.12
C ARG A 251 3.31 -1.04 20.23
N ALA A 252 3.53 -1.19 18.92
CA ALA A 252 3.25 -0.14 17.94
C ALA A 252 1.79 0.29 17.94
N TYR A 253 0.84 -0.65 18.01
CA TYR A 253 -0.59 -0.37 18.12
C TYR A 253 -0.91 0.52 19.33
N ARG A 254 -0.33 0.21 20.51
CA ARG A 254 -0.53 1.01 21.73
C ARG A 254 0.07 2.42 21.58
N ALA A 255 1.30 2.51 21.08
CA ALA A 255 1.96 3.78 20.84
C ALA A 255 1.16 4.65 19.86
N LEU A 256 0.71 4.08 18.73
CA LEU A 256 -0.08 4.78 17.74
C LEU A 256 -1.45 5.20 18.28
N SER A 257 -2.13 4.34 19.04
CA SER A 257 -3.43 4.68 19.67
C SER A 257 -3.28 5.84 20.66
N ALA A 258 -2.19 5.90 21.41
CA ALA A 258 -1.85 6.99 22.32
C ALA A 258 -1.33 8.25 21.59
N GLY A 259 -1.05 8.17 20.29
CA GLY A 259 -0.34 9.22 19.56
C GLY A 259 1.05 9.51 20.13
N ASP A 260 1.71 8.48 20.67
CA ASP A 260 3.05 8.55 21.24
C ASP A 260 4.09 8.31 20.13
N ALA A 261 4.50 9.41 19.49
CA ALA A 261 5.46 9.39 18.38
C ALA A 261 6.84 8.86 18.82
N GLU A 262 7.26 9.14 20.06
CA GLU A 262 8.53 8.67 20.59
C GLU A 262 8.54 7.15 20.75
N ALA A 263 7.52 6.58 21.41
CA ALA A 263 7.39 5.14 21.55
C ALA A 263 7.22 4.44 20.21
N LEU A 264 6.50 5.05 19.25
CA LEU A 264 6.34 4.50 17.91
C LEU A 264 7.67 4.47 17.14
N GLY A 265 8.44 5.56 17.18
CA GLY A 265 9.77 5.64 16.56
C GLY A 265 10.75 4.64 17.17
N ALA A 266 10.76 4.50 18.49
CA ALA A 266 11.57 3.49 19.18
C ALA A 266 11.18 2.06 18.76
N CYS A 267 9.88 1.77 18.59
CA CYS A 267 9.43 0.49 18.06
C CYS A 267 9.92 0.27 16.61
N MET A 268 9.94 1.30 15.76
CA MET A 268 10.45 1.16 14.39
C MET A 268 11.94 0.80 14.36
N THR A 269 12.76 1.46 15.17
CA THR A 269 14.19 1.17 15.28
C THR A 269 14.42 -0.27 15.75
N GLU A 270 13.68 -0.72 16.76
CA GLU A 270 13.77 -2.10 17.26
C GLU A 270 13.29 -3.13 16.22
N ALA A 271 12.20 -2.81 15.50
CA ALA A 271 11.69 -3.65 14.43
C ALA A 271 12.70 -3.80 13.28
N GLN A 272 13.39 -2.72 12.90
CA GLN A 272 14.44 -2.78 11.88
C GLN A 272 15.61 -3.64 12.35
N ALA A 273 16.12 -3.43 13.56
CA ALA A 273 17.22 -4.22 14.10
C ALA A 273 16.88 -5.71 14.23
N LEU A 274 15.62 -6.05 14.54
CA LEU A 274 15.15 -7.44 14.53
C LEU A 274 15.10 -8.00 13.11
N PHE A 275 14.58 -7.22 12.15
CA PHE A 275 14.52 -7.61 10.75
C PHE A 275 15.93 -7.90 10.20
N ASP A 276 16.89 -7.01 10.45
CA ASP A 276 18.28 -7.16 9.98
C ASP A 276 18.95 -8.40 10.56
N ARG A 277 18.62 -8.74 11.82
CA ARG A 277 19.21 -9.89 12.51
C ARG A 277 18.59 -11.23 12.13
N GLN A 278 17.27 -11.28 11.93
CA GLN A 278 16.52 -12.54 11.82
C GLN A 278 15.87 -12.79 10.46
N VAL A 279 15.65 -11.74 9.65
CA VAL A 279 14.98 -11.85 8.35
C VAL A 279 15.96 -11.61 7.20
N ALA A 280 16.72 -10.51 7.25
CA ALA A 280 17.68 -10.14 6.21
C ALA A 280 18.69 -11.24 5.81
N PRO A 281 19.21 -12.08 6.73
CA PRO A 281 20.16 -13.13 6.37
C PRO A 281 19.63 -14.17 5.37
N HIS A 282 18.30 -14.29 5.25
CA HIS A 282 17.68 -15.23 4.33
C HIS A 282 17.60 -14.74 2.89
N SER A 283 17.82 -13.44 2.63
CA SER A 283 17.97 -12.88 1.27
C SER A 283 19.05 -11.80 1.31
N SER A 284 20.27 -12.21 1.69
CA SER A 284 21.34 -11.29 2.13
C SER A 284 21.79 -10.30 1.07
N GLU A 285 21.71 -10.62 -0.21
CA GLU A 285 22.04 -9.70 -1.30
C GLU A 285 21.00 -8.59 -1.43
N GLU A 286 19.72 -8.94 -1.44
CA GLU A 286 18.62 -7.99 -1.67
C GLU A 286 18.25 -7.20 -0.40
N LEU A 287 18.54 -7.75 0.78
CA LEU A 287 18.22 -7.17 2.09
C LEU A 287 19.43 -6.56 2.82
N ALA A 288 20.63 -6.53 2.19
CA ALA A 288 21.78 -5.80 2.73
C ALA A 288 21.50 -4.30 2.93
N SER A 289 20.62 -3.73 2.10
CA SER A 289 20.02 -2.40 2.25
C SER A 289 20.97 -1.26 2.67
N PRO A 290 22.14 -1.06 2.01
CA PRO A 290 23.12 -0.07 2.43
C PRO A 290 22.57 1.37 2.48
N LEU A 291 21.71 1.77 1.54
CA LEU A 291 21.13 3.12 1.55
C LEU A 291 20.13 3.29 2.69
N LEU A 292 19.32 2.26 2.97
CA LEU A 292 18.43 2.26 4.13
C LEU A 292 19.23 2.49 5.42
N HIS A 293 20.32 1.74 5.61
CA HIS A 293 21.13 1.86 6.82
C HIS A 293 21.90 3.19 6.88
N GLU A 294 22.40 3.72 5.76
CA GLU A 294 23.04 5.04 5.73
C GLU A 294 22.05 6.15 6.14
N VAL A 295 20.80 6.10 5.64
CA VAL A 295 19.75 7.05 6.03
C VAL A 295 19.41 6.92 7.51
N LEU A 296 19.14 5.71 8.00
CA LEU A 296 18.74 5.51 9.40
C LEU A 296 19.84 5.88 10.40
N ALA A 297 21.11 5.73 10.02
CA ALA A 297 22.27 6.06 10.85
C ALA A 297 22.77 7.51 10.68
N LEU A 298 22.18 8.29 9.77
CA LEU A 298 22.67 9.64 9.47
C LEU A 298 22.51 10.56 10.68
N GLU A 299 23.64 10.97 11.29
CA GLU A 299 23.65 11.80 12.51
C GLU A 299 22.87 13.11 12.35
N ALA A 300 22.93 13.71 11.16
CA ALA A 300 22.30 15.00 10.87
C ALA A 300 20.77 15.00 11.00
N ILE A 301 20.10 13.84 10.84
CA ILE A 301 18.63 13.75 10.98
C ILE A 301 18.18 13.28 12.36
N GLN A 302 19.08 12.74 13.19
CA GLN A 302 18.72 12.19 14.51
C GLN A 302 18.06 13.21 15.47
N PRO A 303 18.45 14.50 15.48
CA PRO A 303 17.78 15.52 16.28
C PRO A 303 16.33 15.80 15.88
N HIS A 304 15.88 15.29 14.72
CA HIS A 304 14.60 15.59 14.09
C HIS A 304 13.65 14.38 14.01
N ILE A 305 14.14 13.19 14.39
CA ILE A 305 13.37 11.94 14.33
C ILE A 305 13.38 11.20 15.67
N HIS A 306 12.34 10.40 15.90
CA HIS A 306 12.25 9.44 17.00
C HIS A 306 12.74 8.03 16.61
N GLY A 307 12.77 7.72 15.31
CA GLY A 307 13.24 6.44 14.78
C GLY A 307 12.69 6.16 13.38
N GLY A 308 13.06 5.01 12.83
CA GLY A 308 12.64 4.65 11.48
C GLY A 308 12.98 3.21 11.10
N LYS A 309 12.42 2.78 9.97
CA LYS A 309 12.62 1.44 9.39
C LYS A 309 12.37 1.46 7.87
N GLY A 310 12.75 0.40 7.17
CA GLY A 310 12.32 0.21 5.77
C GLY A 310 10.87 -0.25 5.67
N VAL A 311 10.33 -0.29 4.45
CA VAL A 311 8.90 -0.51 4.18
C VAL A 311 8.69 -1.69 3.23
N GLY A 312 7.61 -2.44 3.42
CA GLY A 312 7.12 -3.40 2.43
C GLY A 312 8.00 -4.65 2.39
N SER A 313 8.71 -4.90 1.30
CA SER A 313 9.67 -6.01 1.26
C SER A 313 11.06 -5.63 1.77
N GLN A 314 11.22 -4.46 2.40
CA GLN A 314 12.50 -3.91 2.86
C GLN A 314 13.46 -3.67 1.68
N GLY A 315 14.78 -3.83 1.84
CA GLY A 315 15.77 -3.47 0.81
C GLY A 315 15.92 -1.94 0.67
N ASP A 316 16.70 -1.51 -0.32
CA ASP A 316 16.84 -0.09 -0.67
C ASP A 316 15.64 0.45 -1.48
N GLY A 317 14.43 0.13 -1.04
CA GLY A 317 13.18 0.60 -1.64
C GLY A 317 12.69 1.90 -1.04
N THR A 318 12.20 1.84 0.20
CA THR A 318 11.60 2.99 0.89
C THR A 318 11.82 2.86 2.39
N ALA A 319 12.17 3.97 3.03
CA ALA A 319 12.21 4.12 4.47
C ALA A 319 11.01 4.93 4.98
N GLN A 320 10.67 4.74 6.24
CA GLN A 320 9.71 5.55 6.98
C GLN A 320 10.36 6.03 8.27
N LEU A 321 10.18 7.32 8.57
CA LEU A 321 10.75 8.01 9.71
C LEU A 321 9.62 8.63 10.53
N VAL A 322 9.65 8.47 11.85
CA VAL A 322 8.76 9.20 12.75
C VAL A 322 9.44 10.51 13.14
N LEU A 323 8.83 11.64 12.78
CA LEU A 323 9.35 12.96 13.08
C LEU A 323 9.10 13.31 14.56
N ARG A 324 9.95 14.17 15.13
CA ARG A 324 9.71 14.72 16.47
C ARG A 324 8.61 15.78 16.42
N GLU A 325 8.72 16.68 15.45
CA GLU A 325 7.71 17.70 15.20
C GLU A 325 7.31 17.72 13.71
N PRO A 326 6.08 18.12 13.36
CA PRO A 326 5.67 18.26 11.97
C PRO A 326 6.61 19.19 11.16
N SER A 327 7.14 20.24 11.81
CA SER A 327 8.06 21.20 11.19
C SER A 327 9.41 20.61 10.79
N ASP A 328 9.79 19.46 11.36
CA ASP A 328 11.06 18.81 11.05
C ASP A 328 11.10 18.19 9.65
N ALA A 329 9.94 17.96 9.03
CA ALA A 329 9.82 17.30 7.74
C ALA A 329 10.66 17.97 6.65
N ALA A 330 10.57 19.31 6.54
CA ALA A 330 11.30 20.08 5.53
C ALA A 330 12.82 20.04 5.78
N THR A 331 13.23 20.10 7.05
CA THR A 331 14.64 20.02 7.46
C THR A 331 15.22 18.65 7.11
N VAL A 332 14.55 17.57 7.51
CA VAL A 332 14.99 16.19 7.22
C VAL A 332 15.03 15.96 5.70
N ALA A 333 13.98 16.35 4.97
CA ALA A 333 13.95 16.23 3.52
C ALA A 333 15.09 17.01 2.85
N GLY A 334 15.38 18.23 3.31
CA GLY A 334 16.49 19.05 2.80
C GLY A 334 17.86 18.41 3.03
N ILE A 335 18.11 17.89 4.24
CA ILE A 335 19.34 17.17 4.57
C ILE A 335 19.51 15.94 3.68
N LEU A 336 18.45 15.14 3.54
CA LEU A 336 18.47 13.93 2.71
C LEU A 336 18.66 14.27 1.23
N GLN A 337 18.01 15.29 0.70
CA GLN A 337 18.16 15.71 -0.70
C GLN A 337 19.57 16.24 -0.98
N GLN A 338 20.18 16.94 -0.03
CA GLN A 338 21.55 17.44 -0.16
C GLN A 338 22.56 16.28 -0.18
N ARG A 339 22.36 15.28 0.68
CA ARG A 339 23.26 14.12 0.80
C ARG A 339 23.03 13.09 -0.31
N PHE A 340 21.77 12.88 -0.69
CA PHE A 340 21.31 11.89 -1.66
C PHE A 340 20.39 12.54 -2.70
N PRO A 341 20.94 13.18 -3.75
CA PRO A 341 20.17 13.97 -4.71
C PRO A 341 19.08 13.24 -5.49
N ASP A 342 19.11 11.90 -5.52
CA ASP A 342 18.10 11.09 -6.21
C ASP A 342 16.96 10.63 -5.31
N MET A 343 17.11 10.75 -3.98
CA MET A 343 16.04 10.41 -3.03
C MET A 343 14.89 11.41 -3.13
N ARG A 344 13.69 10.93 -2.77
CA ARG A 344 12.47 11.75 -2.72
C ARG A 344 11.76 11.54 -1.40
N CYS A 345 11.29 12.63 -0.80
CA CYS A 345 10.59 12.58 0.47
C CYS A 345 9.11 12.91 0.31
N PHE A 346 8.26 12.21 1.06
CA PHE A 346 6.81 12.40 1.07
C PHE A 346 6.32 12.45 2.52
N GLY A 347 5.50 13.44 2.84
CA GLY A 347 4.85 13.53 4.13
C GLY A 347 3.81 12.44 4.32
N LEU A 348 3.63 12.01 5.57
CA LEU A 348 2.49 11.21 5.99
C LEU A 348 2.06 11.66 7.37
N SER A 349 0.86 12.21 7.47
CA SER A 349 0.24 12.52 8.76
C SER A 349 -0.79 11.47 9.13
N ILE A 350 -0.64 10.91 10.33
CA ILE A 350 -1.63 10.03 10.94
C ILE A 350 -2.38 10.86 11.98
N VAL A 351 -3.65 11.15 11.74
CA VAL A 351 -4.42 12.10 12.54
C VAL A 351 -5.58 11.40 13.27
N PRO A 352 -6.09 11.99 14.37
CA PRO A 352 -7.34 11.53 15.00
C PRO A 352 -8.53 11.52 14.02
N ALA A 353 -9.55 10.73 14.34
CA ALA A 353 -10.77 10.68 13.54
C ALA A 353 -11.45 12.08 13.47
N GLY A 354 -11.91 12.46 12.28
CA GLY A 354 -12.60 13.74 12.07
C GLY A 354 -11.69 14.96 11.89
N THR A 355 -10.37 14.79 11.95
CA THR A 355 -9.40 15.83 11.59
C THR A 355 -9.18 15.83 10.08
N ASP A 356 -9.25 17.00 9.43
CA ASP A 356 -8.95 17.10 7.99
C ASP A 356 -7.45 16.87 7.75
N PRO A 357 -7.04 15.78 7.07
CA PRO A 357 -5.64 15.50 6.78
C PRO A 357 -4.99 16.57 5.90
N GLN A 358 -5.77 17.35 5.14
CA GLN A 358 -5.28 18.39 4.23
C GLN A 358 -5.00 19.73 4.90
N SER A 359 -5.30 19.88 6.19
CA SER A 359 -5.06 21.12 6.94
C SER A 359 -3.60 21.35 7.34
N GLU A 360 -2.71 20.39 7.09
CA GLU A 360 -1.27 20.52 7.36
C GLU A 360 -0.49 21.01 6.12
N PRO A 361 0.53 21.88 6.30
CA PRO A 361 1.20 22.62 5.23
C PRO A 361 2.19 21.75 4.44
N TRP A 362 1.71 20.70 3.79
CA TRP A 362 2.50 19.87 2.90
C TRP A 362 2.45 20.42 1.48
N THR A 363 3.22 21.46 1.18
CA THR A 363 3.62 21.72 -0.21
C THR A 363 4.80 20.80 -0.51
N THR A 364 4.54 19.66 -1.14
CA THR A 364 5.60 18.91 -1.82
C THR A 364 6.23 19.84 -2.85
N THR A 365 7.52 20.12 -2.73
CA THR A 365 8.28 20.82 -3.77
C THR A 365 8.23 19.99 -5.04
N PRO A 366 7.62 20.45 -6.15
CA PRO A 366 7.96 19.88 -7.45
C PRO A 366 9.32 20.48 -7.84
N ALA A 367 10.38 19.68 -7.83
CA ALA A 367 11.60 20.02 -8.56
C ALA A 367 11.72 19.04 -9.73
N LYS A 368 11.79 19.46 -10.99
CA LYS A 368 12.56 20.60 -11.50
C LYS A 368 11.72 21.50 -12.43
N SER A 369 11.75 22.82 -12.21
CA SER A 369 11.73 23.73 -13.35
C SER A 369 13.07 23.60 -14.06
N SER A 370 13.05 23.27 -15.34
CA SER A 370 14.20 23.42 -16.23
C SER A 370 14.57 24.91 -16.28
N ALA A 371 15.64 25.27 -15.57
CA ALA A 371 16.36 26.50 -15.81
C ALA A 371 17.57 26.16 -16.69
N THR A 372 17.60 26.83 -17.84
CA THR A 372 18.62 26.92 -18.91
C THR A 372 18.87 25.69 -19.77
#